data_AF-A0A382KF59-F1
#
_entry.id   AF-A0A382KF59-F1
#
_cell.length_a   1.000
_cell.length_b   1.000
_cell.length_c   1.000
_cell.angle_alpha   90.00
_cell.angle_beta   90.00
_cell.angle_gamma   90.00
#
_symmetry.space_group_name_H-M   'P 1'
#
loop_
_entity.id
_entity.type
_entity.pdbx_description
1 polymer ?
#
loop_
_entity_poly.entity_id
_entity_poly.type
_entity_poly.pdbx_seq_one_letter_code
_entity_poly.pdbx_strand_id
1 'polypeptide(L)'
;MRNISSLTVTRDGRYALSSSWDGTSILWEVENGRKLFQMASFKDDEWVVLTPEGFFNASPQGEKHINLLKNDEIVNMRELEGLLNRPDILMEIRRGAEIKKMFRESLMGTQ
;
A
#
# COMPACT_ATOMS: atom_id res chain seq x y z
N MET A 1 21.49 3.36 5.04
CA MET A 1 20.40 4.02 5.78
C MET A 1 19.45 4.64 4.76
N ARG A 2 18.14 4.54 4.94
CA ARG A 2 17.16 5.26 4.11
C ARG A 2 17.11 6.71 4.59
N ASN A 3 17.34 7.69 3.72
CA ASN A 3 17.33 9.11 4.09
C ASN A 3 15.92 9.68 3.94
N ILE A 4 15.31 10.00 5.09
CA ILE A 4 14.01 10.69 5.14
C ILE A 4 14.22 12.15 4.76
N SER A 5 13.46 12.62 3.77
CA SER A 5 13.54 13.99 3.25
C SER A 5 12.51 14.93 3.89
N SER A 6 11.38 14.40 4.34
CA SER A 6 10.29 15.17 4.94
C SER A 6 9.40 14.32 5.85
N LEU A 7 8.76 14.97 6.81
CA LEU A 7 7.77 14.38 7.71
C LEU A 7 6.70 15.43 8.03
N THR A 8 5.42 15.05 7.92
CA THR A 8 4.29 15.87 8.36
C THR A 8 3.30 15.03 9.16
N VAL A 9 2.55 15.68 10.03
CA VAL A 9 1.53 15.05 10.89
C VAL A 9 0.21 15.78 10.69
N THR A 10 -0.89 15.04 10.66
CA THR A 10 -2.23 15.63 10.55
C THR A 10 -2.55 16.46 11.80
N ARG A 11 -3.41 17.46 11.66
CA ARG A 11 -3.76 18.38 12.77
C ARG A 11 -4.33 17.66 14.00
N ASP A 12 -5.03 16.55 13.78
CA ASP A 12 -5.60 15.71 14.84
C ASP A 12 -4.59 14.70 15.43
N GLY A 13 -3.34 14.69 14.95
CA GLY A 13 -2.27 13.83 15.42
C GLY A 13 -2.44 12.34 15.07
N ARG A 14 -3.47 11.96 14.32
CA ARG A 14 -3.76 10.53 14.05
C ARG A 14 -2.86 9.91 13.00
N TYR A 15 -2.41 10.70 12.03
CA TYR A 15 -1.62 10.21 10.91
C TYR A 15 -0.35 11.01 10.71
N ALA A 16 0.71 10.33 10.26
CA ALA A 16 1.93 10.96 9.80
C ALA A 16 2.25 10.50 8.38
N LEU A 17 2.81 11.40 7.57
CA LEU A 17 3.33 11.10 6.24
C LEU A 17 4.82 11.41 6.23
N SER A 18 5.63 10.41 5.91
CA SER A 18 7.07 10.55 5.71
C SER A 18 7.44 10.34 4.26
N SER A 19 8.42 11.07 3.74
CA SER A 19 8.96 10.89 2.39
C SER A 19 10.47 10.65 2.43
N SER A 20 10.99 9.94 1.44
CA SER A 20 12.39 9.57 1.30
C SER A 20 12.91 9.96 -0.09
N TRP A 21 14.20 10.25 -0.17
CA TRP A 21 14.88 10.59 -1.42
C TRP A 21 14.91 9.45 -2.46
N ASP A 22 14.58 8.24 -2.05
CA ASP A 22 14.44 7.08 -2.94
C ASP A 22 13.08 6.98 -3.65
N GLY A 23 12.26 8.04 -3.59
CA GLY A 23 10.92 8.08 -4.22
C GLY A 23 9.83 7.38 -3.41
N THR A 24 10.15 6.92 -2.20
CA THR A 24 9.17 6.29 -1.31
C THR A 24 8.50 7.32 -0.40
N SER A 25 7.18 7.21 -0.22
CA SER A 25 6.45 7.85 0.88
C SER A 25 5.68 6.81 1.69
N ILE A 26 5.51 7.03 2.99
CA ILE A 26 4.83 6.12 3.90
C ILE A 26 3.82 6.89 4.73
N LEU A 27 2.57 6.42 4.75
CA LEU A 27 1.53 6.89 5.66
C LEU A 27 1.50 5.99 6.90
N TRP A 28 1.46 6.61 8.06
CA TRP A 28 1.51 5.97 9.37
C TRP A 28 0.27 6.33 10.18
N GLU A 29 -0.21 5.39 10.97
CA GLU A 29 -1.03 5.64 12.15
C GLU A 29 -0.10 5.94 13.32
N VAL A 30 -0.26 7.11 13.93
CA VAL A 30 0.70 7.64 14.92
C VAL A 30 0.61 6.89 16.24
N GLU A 31 -0.62 6.56 16.67
CA GLU A 31 -0.88 5.98 18.00
C GLU A 31 -0.06 4.72 18.27
N ASN A 32 0.07 3.86 17.27
CA ASN A 32 0.76 2.56 17.38
C ASN A 32 1.96 2.43 16.43
N GLY A 33 2.32 3.49 15.69
CA GLY A 33 3.41 3.49 14.71
C GLY A 33 3.17 2.55 13.52
N ARG A 34 1.92 2.16 13.25
CA ARG A 34 1.59 1.21 12.19
C ARG A 34 1.66 1.89 10.83
N LYS A 35 2.43 1.31 9.91
CA LYS A 35 2.38 1.66 8.48
C LYS A 35 1.00 1.30 7.93
N LEU A 36 0.32 2.27 7.33
CA LEU A 36 -0.95 2.09 6.60
C LEU A 36 -0.68 1.78 5.14
N PHE A 37 0.20 2.57 4.52
CA PHE A 37 0.54 2.45 3.11
C PHE A 37 1.97 2.84 2.86
N GLN A 38 2.55 2.27 1.83
CA GLN A 38 3.74 2.79 1.17
C GLN A 38 3.39 3.11 -0.27
N MET A 39 3.82 4.28 -0.72
CA MET A 39 3.77 4.68 -2.11
C MET A 39 5.19 4.73 -2.65
N ALA A 40 5.40 4.19 -3.84
CA ALA A 40 6.62 4.34 -4.62
C ALA A 40 6.28 5.07 -5.92
N SER A 41 6.99 6.16 -6.20
CA SER A 41 6.91 6.88 -7.46
C SER A 41 8.20 6.66 -8.25
N PHE A 42 8.05 6.49 -9.56
CA PHE A 42 9.15 6.11 -10.45
C PHE A 42 9.48 7.24 -11.42
N LYS A 43 10.64 7.15 -12.08
CA LYS A 43 11.14 8.19 -13.00
C LYS A 43 10.33 8.31 -14.30
N ASP A 44 9.53 7.29 -14.61
CA ASP A 44 8.66 7.22 -15.78
C ASP A 44 7.22 7.65 -15.47
N ASP A 45 7.04 8.44 -14.40
CA ASP A 45 5.76 8.97 -13.91
C ASP A 45 4.74 7.90 -13.47
N GLU A 46 5.16 6.64 -13.41
CA GLU A 46 4.36 5.56 -12.85
C GLU A 46 4.45 5.55 -11.32
N TRP A 47 3.45 4.97 -10.67
CA TRP A 47 3.39 4.83 -9.22
C TRP A 47 2.72 3.53 -8.81
N VAL A 48 3.07 3.08 -7.60
CA VAL A 48 2.41 1.97 -6.91
C VAL A 48 2.14 2.39 -5.46
N VAL A 49 0.97 2.04 -4.94
CA VAL A 49 0.67 2.09 -3.51
C VAL A 49 0.39 0.68 -3.00
N LEU A 50 0.96 0.33 -1.86
CA LEU A 50 0.86 -1.01 -1.25
C LEU A 50 0.58 -0.95 0.25
N THR A 51 -0.30 -1.82 0.72
CA THR A 51 -0.55 -2.05 2.15
C THR A 51 0.42 -3.09 2.70
N PRO A 52 0.65 -3.15 4.03
CA PRO A 52 1.43 -4.23 4.65
C PRO A 52 0.87 -5.64 4.39
N GLU A 53 -0.43 -5.76 4.14
CA GLU A 53 -1.12 -7.02 3.83
C GLU A 53 -0.91 -7.48 2.38
N GLY A 54 -0.32 -6.64 1.52
CA GLY A 54 -0.02 -6.99 0.13
C GLY A 54 -1.07 -6.54 -0.89
N PHE A 55 -2.10 -5.79 -0.47
CA PHE A 55 -3.01 -5.13 -1.42
C PHE A 55 -2.32 -3.95 -2.06
N PHE A 56 -2.62 -3.71 -3.33
CA PHE A 56 -2.03 -2.61 -4.06
C PHE A 56 -3.03 -1.93 -4.99
N ASN A 57 -2.61 -0.78 -5.50
CA ASN A 57 -3.13 -0.13 -6.68
C ASN A 57 -1.95 0.52 -7.39
N ALA A 58 -2.05 0.67 -8.70
CA ALA A 58 -0.98 1.18 -9.53
C ALA A 58 -1.53 2.09 -10.64
N SER A 59 -0.66 2.92 -11.18
CA SER A 59 -0.87 3.54 -12.49
C SER A 59 -0.85 2.49 -13.62
N PRO A 60 -1.29 2.82 -14.85
CA PRO A 60 -1.48 1.85 -15.93
C PRO A 60 -0.28 0.95 -16.25
N GLN A 61 0.96 1.39 -15.99
CA GLN A 61 2.15 0.55 -16.16
C GLN A 61 2.98 0.44 -14.87
N GLY A 62 2.45 0.88 -13.73
CA GLY A 62 3.16 0.85 -12.44
C GLY A 62 3.46 -0.57 -11.97
N GLU A 63 2.62 -1.53 -12.33
CA GLU A 63 2.79 -2.94 -11.96
C GLU A 63 4.10 -3.56 -12.47
N LYS A 64 4.69 -3.03 -13.55
CA LYS A 64 5.99 -3.52 -14.05
C LYS A 64 7.14 -3.31 -13.06
N HIS A 65 6.96 -2.43 -12.08
CA HIS A 65 7.97 -2.08 -11.08
C HIS A 65 7.87 -2.92 -9.80
N ILE A 66 6.92 -3.86 -9.71
CA ILE A 66 6.70 -4.69 -8.54
C ILE A 66 6.83 -6.18 -8.87
N ASN A 67 7.50 -6.91 -7.99
CA ASN A 67 7.55 -8.37 -7.99
C ASN A 67 6.91 -8.89 -6.70
N LEU A 68 6.13 -9.97 -6.80
CA LEU A 68 5.62 -10.69 -5.65
C LEU A 68 6.55 -11.84 -5.33
N LEU A 69 6.95 -11.94 -4.06
CA LEU A 69 7.77 -13.02 -3.54
C LEU A 69 6.92 -13.89 -2.63
N LYS A 70 6.92 -15.20 -2.89
CA LYS A 70 6.32 -16.21 -2.02
C LYS A 70 7.35 -17.30 -1.81
N ASN A 71 7.78 -17.52 -0.57
CA ASN A 71 8.81 -18.51 -0.23
C ASN A 71 10.09 -18.33 -1.08
N ASP A 72 10.58 -17.09 -1.20
CA ASP A 72 11.74 -16.70 -2.01
C ASP A 72 11.62 -16.90 -3.53
N GLU A 73 10.44 -17.30 -4.02
CA GLU A 73 10.16 -17.41 -5.45
C GLU A 73 9.36 -16.21 -5.96
N ILE A 74 9.72 -15.73 -7.15
CA ILE A 74 8.93 -14.72 -7.85
C ILE A 74 7.66 -15.39 -8.38
N VAL A 75 6.52 -14.92 -7.87
CA VAL A 75 5.20 -15.37 -8.32
C VAL A 75 4.73 -14.50 -9.47
N ASN A 76 4.07 -15.13 -10.46
CA ASN A 76 3.46 -14.40 -11.56
C ASN A 76 2.33 -13.50 -11.04
N MET A 77 2.52 -12.19 -11.14
CA MET A 77 1.56 -11.19 -10.64
C MET A 77 0.20 -11.27 -11.34
N ARG A 78 0.14 -11.67 -12.62
CA ARG A 78 -1.12 -11.75 -13.37
C ARG A 78 -2.11 -12.74 -12.76
N GLU A 79 -1.61 -13.79 -12.11
CA GLU A 79 -2.47 -14.79 -11.44
C GLU A 79 -3.12 -14.22 -10.17
N LEU A 80 -2.54 -13.16 -9.60
CA LEU A 80 -2.95 -12.58 -8.33
C LEU A 80 -3.52 -11.16 -8.48
N GLU A 81 -3.45 -10.56 -9.67
CA GLU A 81 -3.91 -9.20 -9.94
C GLU A 81 -5.37 -9.00 -9.53
N GLY A 82 -6.28 -9.88 -9.94
CA GLY A 82 -7.69 -9.82 -9.56
C GLY A 82 -7.97 -9.97 -8.06
N LEU A 83 -7.01 -10.50 -7.29
CA LEU A 83 -7.11 -10.64 -5.83
C LEU A 83 -6.46 -9.47 -5.08
N LEU A 84 -5.37 -8.93 -5.61
CA LEU A 84 -4.48 -8.00 -4.91
C LEU A 84 -4.60 -6.56 -5.39
N ASN A 85 -4.99 -6.32 -6.66
CA ASN A 85 -5.31 -4.99 -7.16
C ASN A 85 -6.70 -4.59 -6.64
N ARG A 86 -6.72 -3.94 -5.48
CA ARG A 86 -7.93 -3.68 -4.68
C ARG A 86 -8.08 -2.20 -4.35
N PRO A 87 -8.35 -1.34 -5.35
CA PRO A 87 -8.50 0.10 -5.13
C PRO A 87 -9.63 0.43 -4.16
N ASP A 88 -10.66 -0.44 -4.09
CA ASP A 88 -11.76 -0.36 -3.14
C ASP A 88 -11.27 -0.49 -1.68
N ILE A 89 -10.41 -1.47 -1.37
CA ILE A 89 -9.85 -1.65 -0.03
C ILE A 89 -9.01 -0.42 0.37
N LEU A 90 -8.24 0.13 -0.57
CA LEU A 90 -7.39 1.29 -0.30
C LEU A 90 -8.21 2.53 0.11
N MET A 91 -9.38 2.73 -0.50
CA MET A 91 -10.26 3.86 -0.16
C MET A 91 -10.83 3.76 1.26
N GLU A 92 -11.02 2.55 1.78
CA GLU A 92 -11.66 2.30 3.07
C GLU A 92 -10.70 2.43 4.27
N ILE A 93 -9.38 2.32 4.05
CA ILE A 93 -8.39 2.44 5.13
C ILE A 93 -8.42 3.81 5.80
N ARG A 94 -8.76 4.87 5.04
CA ARG A 94 -8.94 6.22 5.60
C ARG A 94 -10.09 6.31 6.61
N ARG A 95 -11.02 5.35 6.59
CA ARG A 95 -12.16 5.29 7.53
C ARG A 95 -11.83 4.49 8.81
N GLY A 96 -10.60 3.99 8.96
CA GLY A 96 -10.19 3.20 10.12
C GLY A 96 -10.68 1.75 10.09
N ALA A 97 -11.04 1.23 8.91
CA ALA A 97 -11.54 -0.12 8.77
C ALA A 97 -10.46 -1.19 9.01
N GLU A 98 -10.82 -2.31 9.65
CA GLU A 98 -9.95 -3.48 9.78
C GLU A 98 -9.81 -4.20 8.43
N ILE A 99 -8.74 -3.89 7.69
CA ILE A 99 -8.43 -4.42 6.36
C ILE A 99 -8.53 -5.95 6.28
N LYS A 100 -8.04 -6.66 7.30
CA LYS A 100 -8.09 -8.14 7.38
C LYS A 100 -9.51 -8.70 7.39
N LYS A 101 -10.48 -7.97 7.95
CA LYS A 101 -11.89 -8.38 8.02
C LYS A 101 -12.56 -8.21 6.66
N MET A 102 -12.36 -7.05 6.01
CA MET A 102 -12.91 -6.77 4.68
C MET A 102 -12.36 -7.72 3.62
N PHE A 103 -11.09 -8.12 3.72
CA PHE A 103 -10.53 -9.14 2.83
C PHE A 103 -11.23 -10.49 2.98
N ARG A 104 -11.43 -10.96 4.22
CA ARG A 104 -12.18 -12.22 4.48
C ARG A 104 -13.59 -12.14 3.91
N GLU A 105 -14.29 -11.04 4.11
CA GLU A 105 -15.64 -10.84 3.56
C GLU A 105 -15.64 -10.82 2.02
N SER A 106 -14.63 -10.20 1.39
CA SER A 106 -14.50 -10.20 -0.08
C SER A 106 -14.16 -11.56 -0.69
N LEU A 107 -13.49 -12.44 0.06
CA LEU A 107 -13.20 -13.82 -0.35
C LEU A 107 -14.38 -14.78 -0.14
N MET A 108 -15.23 -14.51 0.86
CA MET A 108 -16.36 -15.38 1.19
C MET A 108 -17.61 -15.13 0.36
N GLY A 109 -17.64 -14.05 -0.43
CA GLY A 109 -18.79 -13.65 -1.23
C GLY A 109 -19.94 -13.15 -0.34
N THR A 110 -20.54 -12.04 -0.75
CA THR A 110 -21.87 -11.65 -0.26
C THR A 110 -22.84 -12.79 -0.58
N GLN A 111 -23.30 -13.51 0.43
CA GLN A 111 -24.62 -14.16 0.38
C GLN A 111 -25.70 -13.12 0.67
#